data_AF-A0A1N7SM50-F1
#
_entry.id   AF-A0A1N7SM50-F1
#
_cell.length_a   1.000
_cell.length_b   1.000
_cell.length_c   1.000
_cell.angle_alpha   90.00
_cell.angle_beta   90.00
_cell.angle_gamma   90.00
#
_symmetry.space_group_name_H-M   'P 1'
#
loop_
_entity.id
_entity.type
_entity.pdbx_description
1 polymer ?
#
loop_
_entity_poly.entity_id
_entity_poly.type
_entity_poly.pdbx_seq_one_letter_code
_entity_poly.pdbx_strand_id
1 'polypeptide(L)' 'MGAAQLQAAIEETLASGAAAHQNPVRLALERRRTARGAPPPIAIKLPKHVCNKDKRGTPRRLDIYDQLTAEADDDKQD' A
#
# COMPACT_ATOMS: atom_id res chain seq x y z
N MET A 1 5.62 13.24 22.93
CA MET A 1 5.93 14.54 22.30
C MET A 1 6.34 14.32 20.84
N GLY A 2 5.80 15.09 19.89
CA GLY A 2 6.03 14.89 18.45
C GLY A 2 7.48 15.10 17.99
N ALA A 3 8.22 16.01 18.65
CA ALA A 3 9.62 16.29 18.32
C ALA A 3 10.53 15.05 18.47
N ALA A 4 10.33 14.23 19.51
CA ALA A 4 11.08 13.00 19.71
C ALA A 4 10.83 11.95 18.61
N GLN A 5 9.63 11.94 18.02
CA GLN A 5 9.31 11.08 16.88
C GLN A 5 9.97 11.57 15.60
N LEU A 6 10.03 12.89 15.39
CA LEU A 6 10.72 13.49 14.26
C LEU A 6 12.22 13.22 14.31
N GLN A 7 12.87 13.47 15.46
CA GLN A 7 14.30 13.23 15.64
C GLN A 7 14.67 11.79 15.31
N ALA A 8 13.96 10.83 15.89
CA ALA A 8 14.25 9.43 15.69
C ALA A 8 13.89 8.91 14.29
N ALA A 9 12.97 9.58 13.57
CA ALA A 9 12.71 9.31 12.15
C ALA A 9 13.81 9.87 11.23
N ILE A 10 14.42 11.00 11.60
CA ILE A 10 15.60 11.55 10.92
C ILE A 10 16.78 10.58 11.09
N GLU A 11 17.03 10.12 12.31
CA GLU A 11 18.09 9.13 12.59
C GLU A 11 17.90 7.83 11.80
N GLU A 12 16.68 7.28 11.77
CA GLU A 12 16.34 6.10 10.96
C GLU A 12 16.60 6.34 9.46
N THR A 13 16.21 7.52 8.96
CA THR A 13 16.42 7.91 7.56
C THR A 13 17.91 7.97 7.22
N LEU A 14 18.71 8.63 8.06
CA LEU A 14 20.16 8.74 7.87
C LEU A 14 20.84 7.37 7.93
N ALA A 15 20.43 6.50 8.87
CA ALA A 15 20.96 5.14 8.99
C ALA A 15 20.63 4.27 7.77
N SER A 16 19.51 4.53 7.09
CA SER A 16 19.13 3.81 5.87
C SER A 16 19.91 4.21 4.61
N GLY A 17 20.76 5.25 4.67
CA GLY A 17 21.46 5.79 3.51
C GLY A 17 20.55 6.54 2.52
N ALA A 18 19.31 6.81 2.91
CA ALA A 18 18.37 7.55 2.08
C ALA A 18 18.81 9.03 1.93
N ALA A 19 18.48 9.62 0.79
CA ALA A 19 18.75 11.04 0.54
C ALA A 19 18.11 11.92 1.61
N ALA A 20 18.81 12.99 2.01
CA ALA A 20 18.36 13.95 3.01
C ALA A 20 17.21 14.83 2.48
N HIS A 21 16.03 14.24 2.37
CA HIS A 21 14.81 14.87 1.89
C HIS A 21 13.62 14.54 2.78
N GLN A 22 12.56 15.35 2.68
CA GLN A 22 11.35 15.23 3.50
C GLN A 22 10.64 13.86 3.36
N ASN A 23 10.65 13.25 2.18
CA ASN A 23 9.82 12.06 1.91
C ASN A 23 10.30 10.80 2.68
N PRO A 24 11.60 10.46 2.71
CA PRO A 24 12.11 9.39 3.58
C PRO A 24 11.77 9.57 5.07
N VAL A 25 11.92 10.78 5.60
CA VAL A 25 11.56 11.10 7.00
C VAL A 25 10.06 10.92 7.24
N ARG A 26 9.22 11.35 6.29
CA ARG A 26 7.77 11.12 6.33
C ARG A 26 7.43 9.63 6.35
N LEU A 27 8.14 8.81 5.57
CA LEU A 27 7.93 7.36 5.54
C LEU A 27 8.35 6.69 6.86
N ALA A 28 9.50 7.08 7.42
CA ALA A 28 9.95 6.60 8.73
C ALA A 28 8.96 6.96 9.84
N LEU A 29 8.44 8.21 9.84
CA LEU A 29 7.38 8.64 10.76
C LEU A 29 6.12 7.76 10.63
N GLU A 30 5.68 7.47 9.41
CA GLU A 30 4.48 6.66 9.16
C GLU A 30 4.67 5.21 9.63
N ARG A 31 5.83 4.60 9.36
CA ARG A 31 6.16 3.24 9.86
C ARG A 31 6.12 3.16 11.38
N ARG A 32 6.77 4.12 12.04
CA ARG A 32 6.77 4.22 13.52
C ARG A 32 5.37 4.42 14.08
N ARG A 33 4.53 5.20 13.39
CA ARG A 33 3.13 5.43 13.77
C ARG A 33 2.33 4.13 13.70
N THR A 34 2.44 3.41 12.58
CA THR A 34 1.76 2.12 12.35
C THR A 34 2.19 1.05 13.34
N ALA A 35 3.50 0.95 13.66
CA ALA A 35 4.02 0.01 14.65
C ALA A 35 3.43 0.22 16.06
N ARG A 36 3.03 1.45 16.39
CA ARG A 36 2.35 1.79 17.66
C ARG A 36 0.82 1.74 17.57
N GLY A 37 0.26 1.37 16.42
CA GLY A 37 -1.19 1.37 16.18
C GLY A 37 -1.83 2.76 16.24
N ALA A 38 -1.06 3.85 16.11
CA ALA A 38 -1.60 5.19 16.22
C ALA A 38 -2.40 5.57 14.96
N PRO A 39 -3.58 6.22 15.10
CA PRO A 39 -4.43 6.59 13.98
C PRO A 39 -3.79 7.67 13.12
N PRO A 40 -4.23 7.83 11.86
CA PRO A 40 -3.65 8.82 10.96
C PRO A 40 -3.83 10.24 11.46
N PRO A 41 -2.79 11.10 11.28
CA PRO A 41 -2.83 12.47 11.74
C PRO A 41 -3.97 13.25 11.06
N ILE A 42 -4.36 12.81 9.86
CA ILE A 42 -5.58 13.24 9.18
C ILE A 42 -6.48 12.04 9.05
N ALA A 43 -7.66 12.10 9.69
CA ALA A 43 -8.65 11.04 9.57
C ALA A 43 -9.11 10.92 8.11
N ILE A 44 -8.92 9.74 7.53
CA ILE A 44 -9.47 9.42 6.21
C ILE A 44 -10.95 9.12 6.40
N LYS A 45 -11.81 10.12 6.15
CA LYS A 45 -13.26 9.93 6.15
C LYS A 45 -13.68 9.26 4.86
N LEU A 46 -13.65 7.94 4.85
CA LEU A 46 -14.19 7.17 3.74
C LEU A 46 -15.73 7.24 3.73
N PRO A 47 -16.36 7.48 2.58
CA PRO A 47 -17.81 7.36 2.44
C PRO A 47 -18.27 5.94 2.79
N LYS A 48 -19.50 5.80 3.34
CA LYS A 48 -20.08 4.50 3.73
C LYS A 48 -19.97 3.43 2.63
N HIS A 49 -20.20 3.80 1.36
CA HIS A 49 -20.13 2.86 0.24
C HIS A 49 -18.71 2.35 -0.07
N VAL A 50 -17.66 3.07 0.34
CA VAL A 50 -16.26 2.65 0.19
C VAL A 50 -15.89 1.68 1.31
N CYS A 51 -16.23 1.99 2.56
CA CYS A 51 -16.03 1.06 3.68
C CYS A 51 -16.73 -0.27 3.45
N ASN A 52 -17.92 -0.27 2.84
CA ASN A 52 -18.65 -1.50 2.52
C ASN A 52 -17.96 -2.39 1.48
N LYS A 53 -17.11 -1.80 0.63
CA LYS A 53 -16.33 -2.49 -0.39
C LYS A 53 -14.97 -2.97 0.12
N ASP A 54 -14.58 -2.62 1.36
CA ASP A 54 -13.35 -3.10 2.02
C ASP A 54 -13.47 -4.56 2.52
N LYS A 55 -14.35 -5.34 1.89
CA LYS A 55 -14.48 -6.77 2.12
C LYS A 55 -13.51 -7.47 1.18
N ARG A 56 -12.89 -8.56 1.64
CA ARG A 56 -12.08 -9.43 0.79
C ARG A 56 -12.92 -9.81 -0.43
N GLY A 57 -12.48 -9.40 -1.63
CA GLY A 57 -13.16 -9.73 -2.88
C GLY A 57 -13.19 -11.25 -3.06
N THR A 58 -14.29 -11.78 -3.58
CA THR A 58 -14.36 -13.19 -3.98
C THR A 58 -13.34 -13.41 -5.10
N PRO A 59 -12.36 -14.30 -4.93
CA PRO A 59 -11.46 -14.63 -6.02
C PRO A 59 -12.29 -15.20 -7.18
N ARG A 60 -12.15 -14.60 -8.37
CA ARG A 60 -12.80 -15.11 -9.57
C ARG A 60 -12.15 -16.45 -9.91
N ARG A 61 -12.95 -17.43 -10.35
CA ARG A 61 -12.40 -18.69 -10.83
C ARG A 61 -11.50 -18.42 -12.04
N LEU A 62 -10.33 -19.06 -12.03
CA LEU A 62 -9.29 -18.85 -13.03
C LEU A 62 -9.52 -19.66 -14.30
N ASP A 63 -10.38 -20.68 -14.25
CA ASP A 63 -10.83 -21.54 -15.36
C ASP A 63 -11.42 -20.75 -16.55
N ILE A 64 -11.89 -19.52 -16.31
CA ILE A 64 -12.36 -18.60 -17.36
C ILE A 64 -11.20 -18.06 -18.20
N TYR A 65 -10.00 -17.91 -17.63
CA TYR A 65 -8.83 -17.44 -18.37
C TYR A 65 -8.19 -18.52 -19.24
N ASP A 66 -8.38 -19.80 -18.89
CA ASP A 66 -7.91 -20.92 -19.70
C ASP A 66 -8.56 -20.91 -21.10
N GLN A 67 -9.81 -20.43 -21.19
CA GLN A 67 -10.55 -20.27 -22.45
C GLN A 67 -10.00 -19.16 -23.35
N LEU A 68 -9.47 -18.08 -22.76
CA LEU A 68 -8.85 -16.98 -23.52
C LEU A 68 -7.55 -17.41 -24.22
N THR A 69 -6.90 -18.46 -23.70
CA THR A 69 -5.69 -19.02 -24.31
C THR A 69 -6.05 -19.98 -25.46
N ALA A 70 -7.21 -20.63 -25.38
CA ALA A 70 -7.69 -21.56 -26.40
C ALA A 70 -8.19 -20.83 -27.66
N GLU A 71 -8.89 -19.70 -27.51
CA GLU A 71 -9.37 -18.90 -28.66
C GLU A 71 -8.22 -18.23 -29.43
N ALA A 72 -7.09 -17.94 -28.78
CA ALA A 72 -5.91 -17.34 -29.43
C ALA A 72 -5.04 -18.34 -30.21
N ASP A 73 -5.25 -19.65 -30.03
CA ASP A 73 -4.50 -20.71 -30.72
C ASP A 73 -5.20 -21.17 -32.03
N ASP A 74 -6.49 -20.83 -32.20
CA ASP A 74 -7.28 -21.11 -33.41
C ASP A 74 -6.94 -20.16 -34.58
N ASP A 75 -6.38 -18.98 -34.29
CA ASP A 75 -5.90 -18.00 -35.29
C ASP A 75 -4.51 -18.35 -35.88
N LYS A 76 -3.95 -19.54 -35.59
CA LYS A 76 -2.66 -20.00 -36.14
C LYS A 76 -2.74 -21.25 -37.02
N GLN A 77 -3.80 -21.40 -37.80
CA GLN A 77 -3.81 -22.36 -38.91
C GLN A 77 -4.37 -21.70 -40.18
N ASP A 78 -3.47 -21.08 -40.94
CA ASP A 78 -3.31 -21.22 -42.41
C ASP A 78 -2.22 -20.28 -42.97
#